data_AF-A0A3C2E2C5-F1
#
_entry.id   AF-A0A3C2E2C5-F1
#
_cell.length_a   1.000
_cell.length_b   1.000
_cell.length_c   1.000
_cell.angle_alpha   90.00
_cell.angle_beta   90.00
_cell.angle_gamma   90.00
#
_symmetry.space_group_name_H-M   'P 1'
#
loop_
_entity.id
_entity.type
_entity.pdbx_description
1 polymer ?
#
loop_
_entity_poly.entity_id
_entity_poly.type
_entity_poly.pdbx_seq_one_letter_code
_entity_poly.pdbx_strand_id
1 'polypeptide(L)'
;MFLAPLFAAALLQTQGFAEDAETLGGYMAHACTLQQADNQGGEAADYEAFCACLSDDMAANSSPELFRALALGSQGALGERSMLEDAEGARAESERVFGTLEPEEQLSS
;
A
#
# COMPACT_ATOMS: atom_id res chain seq x y z
N MET A 1 35.90 34.42 -13.12
CA MET A 1 35.98 33.18 -12.31
C MET A 1 34.59 32.58 -12.26
N PHE A 2 34.36 31.53 -13.06
CA PHE A 2 33.12 30.76 -13.06
C PHE A 2 33.28 29.61 -12.05
N LEU A 3 32.41 29.53 -11.06
CA LEU A 3 32.24 28.34 -10.21
C LEU A 3 30.80 27.87 -10.40
N ALA A 4 30.66 26.81 -11.19
CA ALA A 4 29.40 26.12 -11.44
C ALA A 4 28.98 25.35 -10.17
N PRO A 5 27.67 25.32 -9.82
CA PRO A 5 27.18 24.44 -8.78
C PRO A 5 27.01 23.03 -9.36
N LEU A 6 27.97 22.15 -9.06
CA LEU A 6 27.79 20.70 -9.15
C LEU A 6 27.29 20.21 -7.79
N PHE A 7 26.01 20.43 -7.49
CA PHE A 7 25.34 19.61 -6.49
C PHE A 7 24.63 18.50 -7.24
N ALA A 8 25.24 17.33 -7.09
CA ALA A 8 24.83 16.05 -7.61
C ALA A 8 23.31 15.89 -7.51
N ALA A 9 22.69 15.70 -8.66
CA ALA A 9 21.41 15.02 -8.74
C ALA A 9 21.58 13.72 -7.97
N ALA A 10 20.99 13.68 -6.78
CA ALA A 10 20.82 12.47 -6.04
C ALA A 10 20.03 11.53 -6.97
N LEU A 11 20.76 10.58 -7.54
CA LEU A 11 20.20 9.36 -8.09
C LEU A 11 19.58 8.61 -6.90
N LEU A 12 18.45 9.13 -6.38
CA LEU A 12 17.51 8.33 -5.63
C LEU A 12 16.98 7.33 -6.63
N GLN A 13 17.67 6.20 -6.73
CA GLN A 13 17.00 4.96 -7.10
C GLN A 13 15.98 4.71 -6.00
N THR A 14 14.76 5.21 -6.20
CA THR A 14 13.59 4.72 -5.49
C THR A 14 13.54 3.23 -5.79
N GLN A 15 13.94 2.40 -4.83
CA GLN A 15 13.49 1.01 -4.84
C GLN A 15 11.97 1.08 -4.90
N GLY A 16 11.37 0.55 -5.98
CA GLY A 16 9.93 0.64 -6.19
C GLY A 16 9.17 -0.03 -5.05
N PHE A 17 7.89 0.33 -4.91
CA PHE A 17 7.00 -0.36 -3.99
C PHE A 17 6.85 -1.83 -4.37
N ALA A 18 6.58 -2.67 -3.36
CA ALA A 18 6.43 -4.12 -3.53
C ALA A 18 5.45 -4.50 -4.64
N GLU A 19 5.73 -5.64 -5.28
CA GLU A 19 4.90 -6.23 -6.35
C GLU A 19 4.50 -7.67 -6.03
N ASP A 20 5.18 -8.32 -5.08
CA ASP A 20 4.87 -9.68 -4.68
C ASP A 20 3.63 -9.71 -3.77
N ALA A 21 2.77 -10.72 -4.00
CA ALA A 21 1.50 -10.84 -3.29
C ALA A 21 1.66 -11.07 -1.78
N GLU A 22 2.75 -11.71 -1.35
CA GLU A 22 3.01 -11.99 0.07
C GLU A 22 3.23 -10.68 0.85
N THR A 23 4.12 -9.81 0.37
CA THR A 23 4.38 -8.51 1.01
C THR A 23 3.15 -7.61 0.94
N LEU A 24 2.48 -7.56 -0.22
CA LEU A 24 1.26 -6.77 -0.39
C LEU A 24 0.12 -7.26 0.52
N GLY A 25 0.03 -8.57 0.74
CA GLY A 25 -0.93 -9.15 1.68
C GLY A 25 -0.63 -8.77 3.12
N GLY A 26 0.66 -8.75 3.51
CA GLY A 26 1.08 -8.22 4.80
C GLY A 26 0.66 -6.76 5.01
N TYR A 27 0.82 -5.92 3.99
CA TYR A 27 0.36 -4.54 4.02
C TYR A 27 -1.16 -4.42 4.17
N MET A 28 -1.92 -5.20 3.41
CA MET A 28 -3.38 -5.18 3.51
C MET A 28 -3.85 -5.63 4.89
N ALA A 29 -3.32 -6.74 5.39
CA ALA A 29 -3.66 -7.28 6.70
C ALA A 29 -3.33 -6.30 7.84
N HIS A 30 -2.14 -5.67 7.81
CA HIS A 30 -1.76 -4.66 8.81
C HIS A 30 -2.73 -3.48 8.84
N ALA A 31 -3.06 -2.92 7.68
CA ALA A 31 -3.99 -1.80 7.59
C ALA A 31 -5.39 -2.17 8.07
N CYS A 32 -5.89 -3.33 7.67
CA CYS A 32 -7.15 -3.87 8.19
C CYS A 32 -7.11 -4.00 9.71
N THR A 33 -6.05 -4.56 10.29
CA THR A 33 -5.96 -4.79 11.73
C THR A 33 -6.02 -3.48 12.51
N LEU A 34 -5.25 -2.47 12.10
CA LEU A 34 -5.31 -1.14 12.72
C LEU A 34 -6.68 -0.50 12.57
N GLN A 35 -7.30 -0.62 11.39
CA GLN A 35 -8.62 -0.07 11.13
C GLN A 35 -9.71 -0.76 11.96
N GLN A 36 -9.63 -2.07 12.18
CA GLN A 36 -10.57 -2.80 13.03
C GLN A 36 -10.42 -2.39 14.49
N ALA A 37 -9.18 -2.33 15.00
CA ALA A 37 -8.91 -1.89 16.37
C ALA A 37 -9.38 -0.44 16.62
N ASP A 38 -9.11 0.47 15.68
CA ASP A 38 -9.53 1.88 15.77
C ASP A 38 -11.07 2.01 15.78
N ASN A 39 -11.77 1.22 14.97
CA ASN A 39 -13.22 1.36 14.78
C ASN A 39 -14.06 0.58 15.79
N GLN A 40 -13.60 -0.61 16.18
CA GLN A 40 -14.37 -1.54 17.03
C GLN A 40 -13.86 -1.60 18.47
N GLY A 41 -12.70 -1.00 18.76
CA GLY A 41 -11.98 -1.19 20.01
C GLY A 41 -11.21 -2.51 20.05
N GLY A 42 -10.73 -2.91 21.22
CA GLY A 42 -9.93 -4.14 21.37
C GLY A 42 -8.45 -3.96 21.02
N GLU A 43 -7.69 -5.06 21.06
CA GLU A 43 -6.27 -5.06 20.72
C GLU A 43 -6.08 -5.48 19.26
N ALA A 44 -5.05 -4.95 18.59
CA ALA A 44 -4.74 -5.31 17.20
C ALA A 44 -4.63 -6.84 16.98
N ALA A 45 -4.06 -7.56 17.96
CA ALA A 45 -3.91 -9.01 17.92
C ALA A 45 -5.25 -9.77 17.79
N ASP A 46 -6.36 -9.19 18.23
CA ASP A 46 -7.69 -9.82 18.15
C ASP A 46 -8.19 -9.91 16.69
N TYR A 47 -7.64 -9.10 15.79
CA TYR A 47 -8.09 -8.96 14.40
C TYR A 47 -7.16 -9.60 13.37
N GLU A 48 -5.95 -10.00 13.77
CA GLU A 48 -4.91 -10.50 12.84
C GLU A 48 -5.41 -11.65 11.96
N ALA A 49 -6.04 -12.67 12.55
CA ALA A 49 -6.52 -13.83 11.79
C ALA A 49 -7.63 -13.47 10.79
N PHE A 50 -8.53 -12.56 11.18
CA PHE A 50 -9.58 -12.06 10.29
C PHE A 50 -8.99 -11.25 9.14
N CYS A 51 -8.08 -10.33 9.44
CA CYS A 51 -7.48 -9.44 8.45
C CYS A 51 -6.53 -10.17 7.49
N ALA A 52 -5.85 -11.22 7.94
CA ALA A 52 -5.11 -12.13 7.06
C ALA A 52 -6.05 -12.84 6.07
N CYS A 53 -7.17 -13.40 6.58
CA CYS A 53 -8.18 -14.05 5.74
C CYS A 53 -8.80 -13.07 4.72
N LEU A 54 -9.12 -11.85 5.13
CA LEU A 54 -9.64 -10.81 4.24
C LEU A 54 -8.62 -10.46 3.14
N SER A 55 -7.34 -10.30 3.52
CA SER A 55 -6.27 -10.03 2.55
C SER A 55 -6.17 -11.14 1.50
N ASP A 56 -6.19 -12.41 1.94
CA ASP A 56 -6.12 -13.56 1.03
C ASP A 56 -7.34 -13.61 0.09
N ASP A 57 -8.53 -13.35 0.60
CA ASP A 57 -9.76 -13.30 -0.20
C ASP A 57 -9.72 -12.17 -1.23
N MET A 58 -9.27 -10.97 -0.84
CA MET A 58 -9.09 -9.85 -1.77
C MET A 58 -8.07 -10.20 -2.86
N ALA A 59 -6.92 -10.77 -2.50
CA ALA A 59 -5.90 -11.18 -3.48
C ALA A 59 -6.42 -12.24 -4.47
N ALA A 60 -7.31 -13.13 -4.02
CA ALA A 60 -7.88 -14.17 -4.86
C ALA A 60 -8.99 -13.66 -5.81
N ASN A 61 -9.70 -12.60 -5.43
CA ASN A 61 -10.87 -12.10 -6.16
C ASN A 61 -10.64 -10.77 -6.91
N SER A 62 -9.45 -10.19 -6.82
CA SER A 62 -9.06 -8.99 -7.57
C SER A 62 -7.96 -9.29 -8.60
N SER A 63 -7.75 -8.37 -9.55
CA SER A 63 -6.56 -8.42 -10.39
C SER A 63 -5.31 -8.09 -9.55
N PRO A 64 -4.13 -8.62 -9.90
CA PRO A 64 -2.89 -8.31 -9.17
C PRO A 64 -2.61 -6.81 -9.06
N GLU A 65 -2.90 -6.05 -10.11
CA GLU A 65 -2.72 -4.60 -10.16
C GLU A 65 -3.70 -3.87 -9.24
N LEU A 66 -4.97 -4.31 -9.18
CA LEU A 66 -5.94 -3.78 -8.24
C LEU A 66 -5.56 -4.09 -6.80
N PHE A 67 -5.17 -5.34 -6.50
CA PHE A 67 -4.72 -5.73 -5.17
C PHE A 67 -3.53 -4.88 -4.72
N ARG A 68 -2.56 -4.67 -5.62
CA ARG A 68 -1.40 -3.80 -5.37
C ARG A 68 -1.83 -2.36 -5.07
N ALA A 69 -2.72 -1.79 -5.88
CA ALA A 69 -3.24 -0.44 -5.63
C ALA A 69 -3.89 -0.35 -4.24
N LEU A 70 -4.78 -1.28 -3.90
CA LEU A 70 -5.47 -1.30 -2.62
C LEU A 70 -4.50 -1.45 -1.43
N ALA A 71 -3.50 -2.33 -1.53
CA ALA A 71 -2.52 -2.55 -0.48
C ALA A 71 -1.66 -1.30 -0.23
N LEU A 72 -1.15 -0.68 -1.30
CA LEU A 72 -0.36 0.56 -1.19
C LEU A 72 -1.20 1.75 -0.72
N GLY A 73 -2.43 1.88 -1.22
CA GLY A 73 -3.35 2.94 -0.83
C GLY A 73 -3.72 2.85 0.65
N SER A 74 -3.94 1.63 1.15
CA SER A 74 -4.21 1.37 2.55
C SER A 74 -3.03 1.76 3.44
N GLN A 75 -1.80 1.43 3.05
CA GLN A 75 -0.60 1.88 3.77
C GLN A 75 -0.43 3.40 3.71
N GLY A 76 -0.69 4.01 2.56
CA GLY A 76 -0.67 5.46 2.42
C GLY A 76 -1.68 6.17 3.32
N ALA A 77 -2.86 5.58 3.51
CA ALA A 77 -3.88 6.12 4.41
C ALA A 77 -3.51 6.03 5.91
N LEU A 78 -2.61 5.12 6.29
CA LEU A 78 -2.13 5.00 7.67
C LEU A 78 -1.13 6.10 8.07
N GLY A 79 -0.49 6.76 7.11
CA GLY A 79 0.52 7.78 7.36
C GLY A 79 1.66 7.26 8.24
N GLU A 80 1.86 7.88 9.41
CA GLU A 80 2.91 7.50 10.36
C GLU A 80 2.78 6.08 10.95
N ARG A 81 1.60 5.45 10.84
CA ARG A 81 1.34 4.06 11.30
C ARG A 81 1.56 3.01 10.20
N SER A 82 1.97 3.45 9.03
CA SER A 82 2.30 2.61 7.87
C SER A 82 3.50 1.72 8.16
N MET A 83 3.57 0.57 7.48
CA MET A 83 4.78 -0.25 7.37
C MET A 83 5.79 0.31 6.36
N LEU A 84 5.37 1.28 5.54
CA LEU A 84 6.21 1.91 4.51
C LEU A 84 6.80 3.22 5.03
N GLU A 85 8.11 3.39 4.81
CA GLU A 85 8.82 4.65 5.14
C GLU A 85 8.25 5.84 4.34
N ASP A 86 7.83 5.59 3.08
CA ASP A 86 7.23 6.59 2.20
C ASP A 86 5.73 6.32 1.99
N ALA A 87 4.92 6.60 3.03
CA ALA A 87 3.48 6.44 2.96
C ALA A 87 2.82 7.37 1.93
N GLU A 88 3.32 8.60 1.77
CA GLU A 88 2.79 9.54 0.79
C GLU A 88 3.06 9.07 -0.64
N GLY A 89 4.28 8.59 -0.92
CA GLY A 89 4.62 7.95 -2.19
C GLY A 89 3.80 6.69 -2.45
N ALA A 90 3.53 5.87 -1.43
CA ALA A 90 2.69 4.69 -1.58
C ALA A 90 1.25 5.04 -1.98
N ARG A 91 0.68 6.09 -1.39
CA ARG A 91 -0.63 6.63 -1.79
C ARG A 91 -0.60 7.13 -3.24
N ALA A 92 0.41 7.89 -3.62
CA ALA A 92 0.55 8.40 -4.98
C ALA A 92 0.70 7.27 -6.01
N GLU A 93 1.45 6.23 -5.67
CA GLU A 93 1.59 5.04 -6.52
C GLU A 93 0.27 4.27 -6.62
N SER A 94 -0.45 4.09 -5.52
CA SER A 94 -1.80 3.50 -5.53
C SER A 94 -2.74 4.24 -6.47
N GLU A 95 -2.82 5.57 -6.36
CA GLU A 95 -3.66 6.40 -7.22
C GLU A 95 -3.25 6.28 -8.70
N ARG A 96 -1.94 6.22 -8.97
CA ARG A 96 -1.39 6.01 -10.31
C ARG A 96 -1.76 4.64 -10.87
N VAL A 97 -1.57 3.56 -10.11
CA VAL A 97 -1.90 2.19 -10.55
C VAL A 97 -3.41 2.07 -10.76
N PHE A 98 -4.22 2.50 -9.80
CA PHE A 98 -5.68 2.47 -9.90
C PHE A 98 -6.20 3.25 -11.11
N GLY A 99 -5.63 4.43 -11.39
CA GLY A 99 -5.99 5.25 -12.54
C GLY A 99 -5.59 4.65 -13.91
N THR A 100 -4.80 3.57 -13.94
CA THR A 100 -4.48 2.83 -15.16
C THR A 100 -5.34 1.59 -15.38
N LEU A 101 -6.18 1.21 -14.41
CA LEU A 101 -7.08 0.08 -14.51
C LEU A 101 -8.30 0.41 -15.37
N GLU A 102 -8.83 -0.58 -16.09
CA GLU A 102 -10.10 -0.41 -16.79
C GLU A 102 -11.25 -0.23 -15.77
N PRO A 103 -12.34 0.49 -16.12
CA PRO A 103 -13.42 0.77 -15.17
C PRO A 103 -14.06 -0.48 -14.56
N GLU A 104 -14.15 -1.58 -15.31
CA GLU A 104 -14.66 -2.86 -14.82
C GLU A 104 -13.77 -3.47 -13.73
N GLU A 105 -12.46 -3.26 -13.80
CA GLU A 105 -11.49 -3.75 -12.80
C GLU A 105 -11.51 -2.87 -11.55
N GLN A 106 -11.73 -1.56 -11.70
CA GLN A 106 -11.87 -0.65 -10.55
C GLN A 106 -13.07 -1.00 -9.66
N LEU A 107 -14.06 -1.70 -10.20
CA LEU A 107 -15.30 -2.09 -9.52
C LEU A 107 -15.32 -3.55 -9.09
N SER A 108 -14.31 -4.35 -9.44
CA SER A 108 -14.21 -5.76 -9.05
C SER A 108 -13.50 -5.87 -7.70
N SER A 109 -14.27 -5.73 -6.62
CA SER A 109 -13.80 -5.97 -5.25
C SER A 109 -14.81 -6.84 -4.50
#